data_AF-A0A563VZ12-F1
#
_entry.id   AF-A0A563VZ12-F1
#
_cell.length_a   1.000
_cell.length_b   1.000
_cell.length_c   1.000
_cell.angle_alpha   90.00
_cell.angle_beta   90.00
_cell.angle_gamma   90.00
#
_symmetry.space_group_name_H-M   'P 1'
#
loop_
_entity.id
_entity.type
_entity.pdbx_description
1 polymer ?
#
loop_
_entity_poly.entity_id
_entity_poly.type
_entity_poly.pdbx_seq_one_letter_code
_entity_poly.pdbx_strand_id
1 'polypeptide(L)' 'MAKSAIYPQGKNPNSLANLSKTEGRPLQYSSKKERKNISVTPEGWEGIGKLAQEYGCSNKSEFLEKLGRGIIKLEISA' A
#
# COMPACT_ATOMS: atom_id res chain seq x y z
N MET A 1 26.64 0.68 -18.65
CA MET A 1 26.28 1.74 -17.68
C MET A 1 25.74 2.92 -18.46
N ALA A 2 24.47 3.29 -18.28
CA ALA A 2 23.87 4.42 -19.00
C ALA A 2 24.37 5.74 -18.43
N LYS A 3 24.92 6.62 -19.28
CA LYS A 3 25.37 7.96 -18.90
C LYS A 3 24.17 8.80 -18.47
N SER A 4 24.20 9.35 -17.27
CA SER A 4 23.23 10.36 -16.82
C SER A 4 23.45 11.65 -17.61
N ALA A 5 22.49 12.02 -18.44
CA ALA A 5 22.50 13.32 -19.11
C ALA A 5 22.28 14.42 -18.05
N ILE A 6 23.23 15.34 -17.95
CA ILE A 6 23.15 16.49 -17.04
C ILE A 6 22.30 17.55 -17.73
N TYR A 7 21.07 17.75 -17.25
CA TYR A 7 20.19 18.82 -17.74
C TYR A 7 20.32 20.07 -16.86
N PRO A 8 20.29 21.28 -17.44
CA PRO A 8 20.21 22.51 -16.65
C PRO A 8 18.94 22.53 -15.80
N GLN A 9 19.02 23.20 -14.64
CA GLN A 9 17.91 23.28 -13.68
C GLN A 9 16.60 23.72 -14.37
N GLY A 10 15.54 22.95 -14.16
CA GLY A 10 14.22 23.21 -14.75
C GLY A 10 13.99 22.70 -16.19
N LYS A 11 15.01 22.16 -16.87
CA LYS A 11 14.90 21.65 -18.25
C LYS A 11 15.07 20.13 -18.36
N ASN A 12 14.64 19.37 -17.36
CA ASN A 12 14.57 17.93 -17.51
C ASN A 12 13.34 17.58 -18.37
N PRO A 13 13.50 16.96 -19.56
CA PRO A 13 12.38 16.61 -20.44
C PRO A 13 11.37 15.67 -19.77
N ASN A 14 11.80 14.88 -18.77
CA ASN A 14 10.91 14.00 -18.00
C ASN A 14 10.12 14.72 -16.90
N SER A 15 10.35 16.01 -16.66
CA SER A 15 9.62 16.77 -15.63
C SER A 15 8.13 16.82 -15.93
N LEU A 16 7.76 17.09 -17.19
CA LEU A 16 6.36 17.13 -17.64
C LEU A 16 5.71 15.73 -17.67
N ALA A 17 6.48 14.68 -17.95
CA ALA A 17 5.99 13.30 -17.97
C ALA A 17 5.63 12.76 -16.57
N ASN A 18 6.17 13.35 -15.50
CA ASN A 18 5.81 13.02 -14.12
C ASN A 18 4.58 13.80 -13.63
N LEU A 19 4.29 14.97 -14.21
CA LEU A 19 3.13 15.81 -13.85
C LEU A 19 1.79 15.20 -14.29
N SER A 20 1.74 14.45 -15.39
CA SER A 20 0.51 13.79 -15.83
C SER A 20 0.14 12.53 -15.03
N LYS A 21 1.00 12.09 -14.09
CA LYS A 21 0.75 10.95 -13.20
C LYS A 21 0.15 11.34 -11.85
N THR A 22 -0.31 12.60 -11.73
CA THR A 22 -0.75 13.20 -10.45
C THR A 22 -2.25 13.02 -10.18
N GLU A 23 -2.97 12.16 -10.92
CA GLU A 23 -4.37 11.80 -10.59
C GLU A 23 -4.51 10.98 -9.28
N GLY A 24 -3.41 10.84 -8.53
CA GLY A 24 -3.35 10.01 -7.34
C GLY A 24 -3.26 8.53 -7.73
N ARG A 25 -2.84 7.70 -6.76
CA ARG A 25 -2.93 6.26 -6.95
C ARG A 25 -4.41 5.91 -7.09
N PRO A 26 -4.84 5.21 -8.17
CA PRO A 26 -6.22 4.81 -8.31
C PRO A 26 -6.67 4.08 -7.05
N LEU A 27 -7.84 4.46 -6.54
CA LEU A 27 -8.41 3.84 -5.37
C LEU A 27 -8.67 2.37 -5.68
N GLN A 28 -8.19 1.48 -4.80
CA GLN A 28 -8.42 0.05 -4.93
C GLN A 28 -9.91 -0.31 -4.79
N TYR A 29 -10.69 0.53 -4.12
CA TYR A 29 -12.13 0.37 -3.88
C TYR A 29 -12.84 1.72 -4.07
N SER A 30 -14.14 1.69 -4.35
CA SER A 30 -14.95 2.90 -4.61
C SER A 30 -15.06 3.83 -3.40
N SER A 31 -15.00 3.29 -2.18
CA SER A 31 -15.07 4.07 -0.94
C SER A 31 -13.74 4.77 -0.63
N LYS A 32 -13.83 6.02 -0.15
CA LYS A 32 -12.67 6.75 0.39
C LYS A 32 -12.17 6.05 1.65
N LYS A 33 -10.84 5.89 1.78
CA LYS A 33 -10.22 5.38 3.00
C LYS A 33 -10.34 6.41 4.13
N GLU A 34 -10.77 5.94 5.29
CA GLU A 34 -10.71 6.69 6.55
C GLU A 34 -9.65 6.08 7.46
N ARG A 35 -8.99 6.92 8.25
CA ARG A 35 -8.04 6.44 9.26
C ARG A 35 -8.81 5.97 10.50
N LYS A 36 -8.56 4.73 10.92
CA LYS A 36 -9.03 4.17 12.18
C LYS A 36 -7.81 3.77 13.02
N ASN A 37 -7.92 3.93 14.34
CA ASN A 37 -6.90 3.51 15.29
C ASN A 37 -7.36 2.22 15.98
N ILE A 38 -6.43 1.31 16.25
CA ILE A 38 -6.70 0.07 16.99
C ILE A 38 -5.67 -0.11 18.10
N SER A 39 -6.09 -0.69 19.22
CA SER A 39 -5.22 -1.04 20.35
C SER A 39 -4.99 -2.55 20.34
N VAL A 40 -3.73 -2.94 20.20
CA VAL A 40 -3.27 -4.35 20.17
C VAL A 40 -1.93 -4.46 20.89
N THR A 41 -1.57 -5.67 21.34
CA THR A 41 -0.23 -5.91 21.90
C THR A 41 0.83 -5.90 20.79
N PRO A 42 2.13 -5.76 21.13
CA PRO A 42 3.22 -5.85 20.16
C PRO A 42 3.19 -7.16 19.37
N GLU A 43 2.99 -8.30 20.04
CA GLU A 43 2.97 -9.63 19.43
C GLU A 43 1.79 -9.76 18.46
N GLY A 44 0.62 -9.25 18.86
CA GLY A 44 -0.55 -9.21 17.99
C GLY A 44 -0.31 -8.37 16.73
N TRP A 45 0.35 -7.22 16.87
CA TRP A 45 0.68 -6.36 15.73
C TRP A 45 1.68 -7.01 14.78
N GLU A 46 2.70 -7.68 15.30
CA GLU A 46 3.67 -8.44 14.51
C GLU A 46 3.01 -9.62 13.80
N GLY A 47 2.14 -10.37 14.49
CA GLY A 47 1.37 -11.47 13.93
C GLY A 47 0.53 -11.05 12.74
N ILE A 48 -0.19 -9.91 12.83
CA ILE A 48 -0.92 -9.33 11.69
C ILE A 48 0.03 -9.03 10.52
N GLY A 49 1.26 -8.60 10.80
CA GLY A 49 2.29 -8.38 9.78
C GLY A 49 2.68 -9.65 9.04
N LYS A 50 2.87 -10.75 9.76
CA LYS A 50 3.20 -12.07 9.18
C LYS A 50 2.04 -12.60 8.33
N LEU A 51 0.83 -12.57 8.87
CA LEU A 51 -0.39 -12.95 8.13
C LEU A 51 -0.55 -12.10 6.86
N ALA A 52 -0.31 -10.79 6.92
CA ALA A 52 -0.38 -9.96 5.73
C ALA A 52 0.57 -10.45 4.62
N GLN A 53 1.79 -10.87 4.97
CA GLN A 53 2.74 -11.42 4.00
C GLN A 53 2.30 -12.78 3.46
N GLU A 54 1.84 -13.68 4.32
CA GLU A 54 1.34 -15.02 3.95
C GLU A 54 0.17 -14.93 2.95
N TYR A 55 -0.74 -14.00 3.16
CA TYR A 55 -1.89 -13.76 2.28
C TYR A 55 -1.59 -12.79 1.12
N GLY A 56 -0.31 -12.52 0.82
CA GLY A 56 0.11 -11.73 -0.35
C GLY A 56 -0.30 -10.26 -0.30
N CYS A 57 -0.49 -9.69 0.89
CA CYS A 57 -0.81 -8.27 1.09
C CYS A 57 0.47 -7.45 1.25
N SER A 58 0.44 -6.21 0.77
CA SER A 58 1.59 -5.30 0.83
C SER A 58 1.83 -4.75 2.24
N ASN A 59 0.79 -4.70 3.08
CA ASN A 59 0.86 -4.19 4.45
C ASN A 59 -0.33 -4.66 5.30
N LYS A 60 -0.23 -4.41 6.62
CA LYS A 60 -1.24 -4.74 7.62
C LYS A 60 -2.61 -4.13 7.32
N SER A 61 -2.67 -2.88 6.85
CA SER A 61 -3.93 -2.20 6.56
C SER A 61 -4.66 -2.81 5.36
N GLU A 62 -3.92 -3.24 4.33
CA GLU A 62 -4.49 -3.96 3.19
C GLU A 62 -5.06 -5.31 3.61
N PHE A 63 -4.32 -6.02 4.48
CA PHE A 63 -4.80 -7.27 5.05
C PHE A 63 -6.10 -7.09 5.83
N LEU A 64 -6.16 -6.11 6.76
CA LEU A 64 -7.36 -5.81 7.54
C LEU A 64 -8.55 -5.40 6.64
N GLU A 65 -8.31 -4.62 5.59
CA GLU A 65 -9.36 -4.23 4.63
C GLU A 65 -9.90 -5.46 3.87
N LYS A 66 -9.02 -6.34 3.37
CA LYS A 66 -9.42 -7.56 2.66
C LYS A 66 -10.14 -8.55 3.57
N LEU A 67 -9.72 -8.64 4.84
CA LEU A 67 -10.39 -9.45 5.87
C LEU A 67 -11.79 -8.91 6.16
N GLY A 68 -11.94 -7.61 6.41
CA GLY A 68 -13.24 -6.98 6.66
C GLY A 68 -14.21 -7.06 5.47
N ARG A 69 -13.69 -7.19 4.25
CA ARG A 69 -14.49 -7.40 3.03
C ARG A 69 -14.76 -8.87 2.70
N GLY A 70 -14.25 -9.81 3.48
CA GLY A 70 -14.41 -11.25 3.24
C GLY A 70 -13.64 -11.80 2.04
N ILE A 71 -12.66 -11.04 1.52
CA ILE A 71 -11.76 -11.48 0.44
C ILE A 71 -10.74 -12.49 1.01
N ILE A 72 -10.25 -12.23 2.21
CA ILE A 72 -9.45 -13.17 3.00
C ILE A 72 -10.37 -13.80 4.04
N LYS A 73 -10.29 -15.13 4.18
CA LYS A 73 -10.99 -15.89 5.21
C LYS A 73 -9.96 -16.50 6.15
N LEU A 74 -10.21 -16.37 7.47
CA LEU A 74 -9.41 -17.03 8.49
C LEU A 74 -10.09 -18.33 8.87
N GLU A 75 -9.32 -19.41 8.94
CA GLU A 75 -9.74 -20.65 9.56
C GLU A 75 -9.31 -20.62 11.03
N ILE A 76 -10.23 -20.92 11.94
CA ILE A 76 -9.93 -20.98 13.37
C ILE A 76 -9.44 -22.41 13.64
N SER A 77 -8.18 -22.52 14.02
CA SER A 77 -7.66 -23.74 14.65
C SER A 77 -8.07 -23.73 16.11
N ALA A 78 -8.90 -24.69 16.50
CA ALA A 78 -9.30 -24.92 17.90
C ALA A 78 -8.16 -25.51 18.73
#